data_AF-W1XIC3-F1
#
_entry.id   AF-W1XIC3-F1
#
_cell.length_a   1.000
_cell.length_b   1.000
_cell.length_c   1.000
_cell.angle_alpha   90.00
_cell.angle_beta   90.00
_cell.angle_gamma   90.00
#
_symmetry.space_group_name_H-M   'P 1'
#
loop_
_entity.id
_entity.type
_entity.pdbx_description
1 polymer ?
#
loop_
_entity_poly.entity_id
_entity_poly.type
_entity_poly.pdbx_seq_one_letter_code
_entity_poly.pdbx_strand_id
1 'polypeptide(L)'
;MHALNQAGDNAKGATLYVTLEPCSHYGKTPPCALRIIEAGIAKVIVGSTDPNPLVSGKGMELLREAGIKVVCPVCSDECAEL
;
A
#
# COMPACT_ATOMS: atom_id res chain seq x y z
N MET A 1 8.99 -2.34 -0.09
CA MET A 1 9.56 -3.70 0.00
C MET A 1 10.40 -3.92 1.26
N HIS A 2 11.35 -3.05 1.60
CA HIS A 2 12.23 -3.23 2.77
C HIS A 2 11.47 -3.53 4.07
N ALA A 3 10.38 -2.80 4.36
CA ALA A 3 9.57 -3.03 5.56
C ALA A 3 8.95 -4.44 5.63
N LEU A 4 8.44 -4.97 4.50
CA LEU A 4 7.89 -6.34 4.45
C LEU A 4 9.00 -7.38 4.63
N ASN A 5 10.15 -7.17 3.97
CA ASN A 5 11.30 -8.07 4.11
C ASN A 5 11.83 -8.10 5.55
N GLN A 6 11.84 -6.95 6.24
CA GLN A 6 12.26 -6.85 7.63
C GLN A 6 11.24 -7.47 8.59
N ALA A 7 9.95 -7.31 8.33
CA ALA A 7 8.89 -7.91 9.14
C ALA A 7 8.88 -9.45 9.02
N GLY A 8 9.18 -9.99 7.84
CA GLY A 8 9.15 -11.43 7.57
C GLY A 8 7.77 -12.01 7.89
N ASP A 9 7.74 -13.11 8.63
CA ASP A 9 6.50 -13.79 9.03
C ASP A 9 5.59 -12.93 9.92
N ASN A 10 6.13 -11.91 10.60
CA ASN A 10 5.34 -10.99 11.43
C ASN A 10 4.46 -10.05 10.59
N ALA A 11 4.64 -9.99 9.26
CA ALA A 11 3.77 -9.21 8.39
C ALA A 11 2.35 -9.79 8.32
N LYS A 12 2.19 -11.11 8.50
CA LYS A 12 0.90 -11.76 8.36
C LYS A 12 -0.08 -11.27 9.43
N GLY A 13 -1.22 -10.73 9.00
CA GLY A 13 -2.24 -10.16 9.88
C GLY A 13 -1.91 -8.77 10.42
N ALA A 14 -0.75 -8.20 10.08
CA ALA A 14 -0.33 -6.91 10.59
C ALA A 14 -1.06 -5.73 9.92
N THR A 15 -0.84 -4.54 10.46
CA THR A 15 -1.22 -3.27 9.85
C THR A 15 0.01 -2.60 9.25
N LEU A 16 -0.04 -2.29 7.95
CA LEU A 16 0.99 -1.54 7.24
C LEU A 16 0.60 -0.06 7.17
N TYR A 17 1.54 0.83 7.49
CA TYR A 17 1.42 2.27 7.27
C TYR A 17 2.35 2.67 6.14
N VAL A 18 1.84 3.41 5.16
CA VAL A 18 2.61 3.96 4.03
C VAL A 18 2.22 5.41 3.80
N THR A 19 3.19 6.25 3.50
CA THR A 19 2.97 7.68 3.25
C THR A 19 2.32 7.93 1.90
N LEU A 20 2.63 7.10 0.89
CA LEU A 20 2.05 7.16 -0.45
C LEU A 20 1.35 5.85 -0.83
N GLU A 21 0.35 5.95 -1.69
CA GLU A 21 -0.35 4.81 -2.27
C GLU A 21 0.61 3.73 -2.81
N PRO A 22 0.42 2.44 -2.44
CA PRO A 22 1.19 1.34 -3.02
C PRO A 22 0.98 1.21 -4.53
N CYS A 23 2.07 1.13 -5.29
CA CYS A 23 1.97 1.02 -6.75
C CYS A 23 1.21 -0.25 -7.21
N SER A 24 0.46 -0.08 -8.30
CA SER A 24 -0.42 -1.10 -8.90
C SER A 24 0.02 -1.59 -10.29
N HIS A 25 0.98 -0.91 -10.93
CA HIS A 25 1.41 -1.21 -12.28
C HIS A 25 2.65 -2.12 -12.32
N TYR A 26 2.74 -2.94 -13.36
CA TYR A 26 3.93 -3.75 -13.61
C TYR A 26 4.99 -2.91 -14.33
N GLY A 27 6.08 -2.61 -13.62
CA GLY A 27 7.28 -2.01 -14.18
C GLY A 27 8.41 -3.03 -14.27
N LYS A 28 9.63 -2.61 -13.92
CA LYS A 28 10.78 -3.53 -13.78
C LYS A 28 10.64 -4.50 -12.59
N THR A 29 9.87 -4.12 -11.59
CA THR A 29 9.56 -4.95 -10.42
C THR A 29 8.05 -5.15 -10.31
N PRO A 30 7.58 -6.26 -9.72
CA PRO A 30 6.17 -6.47 -9.46
C PRO A 30 5.58 -5.34 -8.57
N PRO A 31 4.29 -5.02 -8.73
CA PRO A 31 3.61 -4.01 -7.93
C PRO A 31 3.74 -4.24 -6.42
N CYS A 32 3.92 -3.16 -5.66
CA CYS A 32 3.93 -3.19 -4.20
C CYS A 32 2.62 -3.74 -3.64
N ALA A 33 1.48 -3.41 -4.26
CA ALA A 33 0.16 -3.89 -3.83
C ALA A 33 0.08 -5.43 -3.81
N LEU A 34 0.64 -6.11 -4.82
CA LEU A 34 0.66 -7.58 -4.85
C LEU A 34 1.51 -8.16 -3.74
N ARG A 35 2.67 -7.57 -3.47
CA ARG A 35 3.54 -8.04 -2.38
C ARG A 35 2.94 -7.85 -1.00
N ILE A 36 2.12 -6.82 -0.81
CA ILE A 36 1.36 -6.62 0.42
C ILE A 36 0.32 -7.74 0.60
N ILE A 37 -0.34 -8.15 -0.49
CA ILE A 37 -1.29 -9.28 -0.50
C ILE A 37 -0.57 -10.60 -0.20
N GLU A 38 0.54 -10.87 -0.90
CA GLU A 38 1.37 -12.06 -0.68
C GLU A 38 1.88 -12.15 0.77
N ALA A 39 2.22 -11.01 1.38
CA ALA A 39 2.65 -10.93 2.77
C ALA A 39 1.51 -11.17 3.78
N GLY A 40 0.25 -11.22 3.33
CA GLY A 40 -0.91 -11.48 4.19
C GLY A 40 -1.23 -10.34 5.15
N ILE A 41 -0.95 -9.10 4.78
CA ILE A 41 -1.29 -7.91 5.57
C ILE A 41 -2.82 -7.79 5.70
N ALA A 42 -3.33 -7.55 6.91
CA ALA A 42 -4.78 -7.44 7.14
C ALA A 42 -5.31 -6.03 6.89
N LYS A 43 -4.47 -5.01 7.10
CA LYS A 43 -4.88 -3.60 7.01
C LYS A 43 -3.76 -2.73 6.47
N VAL A 44 -4.10 -1.79 5.60
CA VAL A 44 -3.17 -0.78 5.07
C VAL A 44 -3.72 0.61 5.35
N ILE A 45 -2.89 1.47 5.93
CA ILE A 45 -3.16 2.88 6.17
C ILE A 45 -2.31 3.68 5.19
N VAL A 46 -2.96 4.49 4.35
CA VAL A 46 -2.31 5.24 3.28
C VAL A 46 -2.43 6.72 3.58
N GLY A 47 -1.28 7.39 3.58
CA GLY A 47 -1.19 8.81 3.89
C GLY A 47 -1.81 9.69 2.81
N SER A 48 -1.26 9.59 1.61
CA SER A 48 -1.69 10.31 0.41
C SER A 48 -1.88 9.36 -0.79
N THR A 49 -2.77 9.74 -1.70
CA THR A 49 -3.03 9.05 -2.96
C THR A 49 -1.97 9.37 -4.00
N ASP A 50 -1.76 8.50 -4.99
CA ASP A 50 -0.84 8.81 -6.08
C ASP A 50 -1.34 10.06 -6.85
N PRO A 51 -0.49 11.09 -7.07
CA PRO A 51 -0.89 12.32 -7.76
C PRO A 51 -1.14 12.10 -9.27
N ASN A 52 -0.67 11.00 -9.85
CA ASN A 52 -0.91 10.70 -11.24
C ASN A 52 -2.34 10.15 -11.44
N PRO A 53 -3.22 10.89 -12.15
CA PRO A 53 -4.62 10.51 -12.29
C PRO A 53 -4.84 9.20 -13.06
N LEU A 54 -3.84 8.72 -13.80
CA LEU A 54 -3.92 7.45 -14.54
C LEU A 54 -3.78 6.22 -13.64
N VAL A 55 -3.20 6.37 -12.45
CA VAL A 55 -2.88 5.26 -11.54
C VAL A 55 -3.46 5.44 -10.14
N SER A 56 -3.83 6.67 -9.78
CA SER A 56 -4.45 7.01 -8.51
C SER A 56 -5.63 6.08 -8.18
N GLY A 57 -5.62 5.52 -6.98
CA GLY A 57 -6.66 4.63 -6.46
C GLY A 57 -6.55 3.17 -6.86
N LYS A 58 -5.85 2.83 -7.95
CA LYS A 58 -5.79 1.44 -8.45
C LYS A 58 -5.06 0.50 -7.50
N GLY A 59 -4.06 1.00 -6.76
CA GLY A 59 -3.34 0.20 -5.77
C GLY A 59 -4.22 -0.13 -4.58
N MET A 60 -4.98 0.86 -4.11
CA MET A 60 -5.93 0.68 -3.02
C MET A 60 -7.10 -0.22 -3.40
N GLU A 61 -7.60 -0.12 -4.63
CA GLU A 61 -8.67 -0.99 -5.15
C GLU A 61 -8.23 -2.45 -5.15
N LEU A 62 -7.05 -2.74 -5.71
CA LEU A 62 -6.49 -4.08 -5.75
C LEU A 62 -6.31 -4.70 -4.35
N LEU A 63 -5.89 -3.89 -3.36
CA LEU A 63 -5.81 -4.33 -1.96
C LEU A 63 -7.19 -4.65 -1.37
N ARG A 64 -8.20 -3.80 -1.63
CA ARG A 64 -9.58 -4.03 -1.16
C ARG A 64 -10.20 -5.27 -1.78
N GLU A 65 -9.99 -5.50 -3.07
CA GLU A 65 -10.44 -6.70 -3.78
C GLU A 65 -9.84 -7.98 -3.20
N ALA A 66 -8.59 -7.92 -2.73
CA ALA A 66 -7.92 -9.00 -2.02
C ALA A 66 -8.38 -9.17 -0.55
N GLY A 67 -9.38 -8.40 -0.10
CA GLY A 67 -9.94 -8.49 1.26
C GLY A 67 -9.16 -7.71 2.32
N ILE A 68 -8.19 -6.87 1.93
CA ILE A 68 -7.39 -6.08 2.85
C ILE A 68 -8.15 -4.79 3.19
N LYS A 69 -8.21 -4.44 4.49
CA LYS A 69 -8.85 -3.20 4.92
C LYS A 69 -7.95 -2.00 4.61
N VAL A 70 -8.40 -1.11 3.73
CA VAL A 70 -7.66 0.12 3.37
C VAL A 70 -8.29 1.35 4.00
N VAL A 71 -7.49 2.19 4.66
CA VAL A 71 -7.89 3.49 5.21
C VAL A 71 -7.05 4.59 4.55
N CYS A 72 -7.70 5.58 3.95
CA CYS A 72 -7.08 6.69 3.23
C CYS A 72 -8.10 7.84 3.09
N PRO A 73 -7.69 9.12 3.14
CA PRO A 73 -6.36 9.62 3.52
C PRO A 73 -6.13 9.68 5.05
N VAL A 74 -4.87 9.70 5.49
CA VAL A 74 -4.46 9.88 6.91
C VAL A 74 -3.21 10.75 6.99
N CYS A 75 -3.22 11.88 7.70
CA CYS A 75 -2.09 12.83 7.70
C CYS A 75 -1.65 13.20 6.28
N SER A 76 -2.61 13.46 5.38
CA SER A 76 -2.34 13.71 3.96
C SER A 76 -1.56 14.98 3.74
N ASP A 77 -1.78 16.01 4.56
CA ASP A 77 -1.10 17.30 4.45
C ASP A 77 0.39 17.10 4.72
N GLU A 78 0.75 16.41 5.80
CA GLU A 78 2.15 16.10 6.13
C GLU A 78 2.77 15.13 5.12
N CYS A 79 2.00 14.17 4.60
CA CYS A 79 2.49 13.25 3.58
C CYS A 79 2.72 13.94 2.23
N ALA A 80 2.02 15.05 1.94
CA ALA A 80 2.19 15.82 0.71
C ALA A 80 3.42 16.74 0.74
N GLU A 81 3.98 17.01 1.92
CA GLU A 81 5.20 17.82 2.09
C GLU A 81 6.51 17.01 1.94
N LEU A 82 6.43 15.69 1.76
CA LEU A 82 7.58 14.77 1.59
C LEU A 82 8.04 14.62 0.14
#